data_AF-X0UAU9-F1
#
_entry.id   AF-X0UAU9-F1
#
_cell.length_a   1.000
_cell.length_b   1.000
_cell.length_c   1.000
_cell.angle_alpha   90.00
_cell.angle_beta   90.00
_cell.angle_gamma   90.00
#
_symmetry.space_group_name_H-M   'P 1'
#
loop_
_entity.id
_entity.type
_entity.pdbx_description
1 polymer ?
#
loop_
_entity_poly.entity_id
_entity_poly.type
_entity_poly.pdbx_seq_one_letter_code
_entity_poly.pdbx_strand_id
1 'polypeptide(L)'
;MNNGYTGLKLGLFAVALAGVIFLTGQAFTEENVYEGVSRELVLDEKYIIFPVADETNEDESEVQVLTLEVDGEKVREFKIRLAPGEPAYWFFTETREFSGKTATLRALRITDKELDSFFAIRVDKTYPGADEVYTEKLRPQLHFSSKRGWNNDPNGMMYYKGEYHLFYQHNPYSSLGGNMTWGHAVSKDLIHWEELGDAIHLDEYGTIFSGSGVVDWNNTTGFQTGDEAPMITIFTYSGACDAGPWSEGQPFTQGIAYSNDRGRTWTKYEGNPVQGRVKGNNRDPKVIWWEETKEWVIILWLDTGEMGFFRSKDLKRWELQSILESGAANECAELFQLAVDGDEDNKKWIFYGGTGDYFIGDFDGSHYTP
;
A
#
# COMPACT_ATOMS: atom_id res chain seq x y z
N MET A 1 -75.08 -24.54 -8.13
CA MET A 1 -76.41 -24.00 -7.76
C MET A 1 -76.22 -23.12 -6.54
N ASN A 2 -76.51 -21.82 -6.70
CA ASN A 2 -76.99 -20.81 -5.73
C ASN A 2 -76.50 -20.85 -4.28
N ASN A 3 -75.74 -19.83 -3.85
CA ASN A 3 -76.18 -18.58 -3.16
C ASN A 3 -75.92 -18.74 -1.65
N GLY A 4 -75.22 -17.88 -0.93
CA GLY A 4 -75.18 -16.41 -0.94
C GLY A 4 -75.69 -15.90 0.43
N TYR A 5 -75.28 -14.68 0.82
CA TYR A 5 -75.69 -13.85 2.00
C TYR A 5 -74.76 -13.92 3.24
N THR A 6 -73.86 -12.94 3.43
CA THR A 6 -74.01 -11.62 4.15
C THR A 6 -74.41 -11.80 5.62
N GLY A 7 -73.70 -11.29 6.63
CA GLY A 7 -73.06 -10.00 6.77
C GLY A 7 -73.82 -9.22 7.86
N LEU A 8 -73.25 -9.10 9.07
CA LEU A 8 -73.79 -8.28 10.15
C LEU A 8 -72.64 -7.51 10.84
N LYS A 9 -72.74 -6.17 10.84
CA LYS A 9 -71.95 -5.27 11.68
C LYS A 9 -72.60 -5.18 13.06
N LEU A 10 -71.81 -5.21 14.13
CA LEU A 10 -72.20 -4.62 15.42
C LEU A 10 -70.99 -3.94 16.09
N GLY A 11 -71.25 -2.74 16.62
CA GLY A 11 -70.28 -1.86 17.23
C GLY A 11 -69.98 -2.15 18.71
N LEU A 12 -68.96 -1.42 19.17
CA LEU A 12 -68.26 -1.42 20.45
C LEU A 12 -69.10 -1.69 21.72
N PHE A 13 -68.50 -2.49 22.61
CA PHE A 13 -68.49 -2.24 24.05
C PHE A 13 -67.04 -2.27 24.55
N ALA A 14 -66.61 -1.17 25.17
CA ALA A 14 -65.34 -1.10 25.89
C ALA A 14 -65.51 -1.75 27.27
N VAL A 15 -64.68 -2.74 27.58
CA VAL A 15 -64.42 -3.21 28.94
C VAL A 15 -62.95 -2.98 29.21
N ALA A 16 -62.66 -2.15 30.20
CA ALA A 16 -61.32 -1.87 30.68
C ALA A 16 -60.73 -3.14 31.30
N LEU A 17 -59.70 -3.69 30.66
CA LEU A 17 -58.74 -4.60 31.29
C LEU A 17 -57.36 -3.97 31.15
N ALA A 18 -56.66 -3.87 32.27
CA ALA A 18 -55.30 -3.37 32.36
C ALA A 18 -54.37 -4.23 31.48
N GLY A 19 -53.94 -3.65 30.37
CA GLY A 19 -52.84 -4.16 29.54
C GLY A 19 -51.78 -3.07 29.47
N VAL A 20 -50.65 -3.30 30.14
CA VAL A 20 -49.42 -2.57 29.84
C VAL A 20 -49.05 -2.94 28.41
N ILE A 21 -49.33 -2.04 27.47
CA ILE A 21 -48.78 -2.13 26.13
C ILE A 21 -47.31 -1.71 26.26
N PHE A 22 -46.40 -2.67 26.30
CA PHE A 22 -45.02 -2.40 25.91
C PHE A 22 -45.03 -2.14 24.40
N LEU A 23 -45.11 -0.86 24.02
CA LEU A 23 -44.62 -0.43 22.72
C LEU A 23 -43.10 -0.55 22.78
N THR A 24 -42.57 -1.72 22.42
CA THR A 24 -41.18 -1.80 21.96
C THR A 24 -41.13 -1.12 20.60
N GLY A 25 -41.15 0.21 20.61
CA GLY A 25 -40.66 0.98 19.48
C GLY A 25 -39.17 0.74 19.41
N GLN A 26 -38.74 -0.22 18.61
CA GLN A 26 -37.43 -0.12 18.00
C GLN A 26 -37.50 1.11 17.10
N ALA A 27 -37.10 2.26 17.65
CA ALA A 27 -36.69 3.38 16.82
C ALA A 27 -35.43 2.89 16.09
N PHE A 28 -35.59 2.37 14.89
CA PHE A 28 -34.52 2.44 13.92
C PHE A 28 -34.38 3.94 13.63
N THR A 29 -33.48 4.61 14.35
CA THR A 29 -33.01 5.92 13.88
C THR A 29 -32.35 5.65 12.54
N GLU A 30 -32.96 6.10 11.46
CA GLU A 30 -32.26 6.16 10.17
C GLU A 30 -30.99 6.97 10.40
N GLU A 31 -29.85 6.32 10.24
CA GLU A 31 -28.54 6.93 10.34
C GLU A 31 -28.38 7.90 9.18
N ASN A 32 -28.10 9.18 9.47
CA ASN A 32 -27.90 10.14 8.39
C ASN A 32 -26.59 9.83 7.68
N VAL A 33 -26.62 9.89 6.35
CA VAL A 33 -25.47 9.73 5.48
C VAL A 33 -25.20 11.05 4.79
N TYR A 34 -23.95 11.49 4.84
CA TYR A 34 -23.46 12.72 4.23
C TYR A 34 -22.47 12.38 3.11
N GLU A 35 -22.63 13.03 1.97
CA GLU A 35 -21.75 12.87 0.81
C GLU A 35 -20.87 14.12 0.64
N GLY A 36 -19.58 13.92 0.37
CA GLY A 36 -18.64 14.99 0.00
C GLY A 36 -18.30 15.98 1.12
N VAL A 37 -18.49 15.61 2.39
CA VAL A 37 -18.12 16.44 3.55
C VAL A 37 -16.66 16.82 3.45
N SER A 38 -16.34 18.11 3.60
CA SER A 38 -14.97 18.59 3.45
C SER A 38 -14.64 19.73 4.40
N ARG A 39 -13.33 19.90 4.64
CA ARG A 39 -12.77 20.98 5.45
C ARG A 39 -11.34 21.28 5.02
N GLU A 40 -10.85 22.45 5.39
CA GLU A 40 -9.46 22.81 5.22
C GLU A 40 -8.60 22.40 6.43
N LEU A 41 -7.35 22.04 6.15
CA LEU A 41 -6.28 21.80 7.11
C LEU A 41 -5.05 22.62 6.70
N VAL A 42 -4.49 23.40 7.62
CA VAL A 42 -3.20 24.08 7.40
C VAL A 42 -2.10 23.08 7.75
N LEU A 43 -1.20 22.79 6.81
CA LEU A 43 -0.14 21.79 6.96
C LEU A 43 1.15 22.42 7.51
N ASP A 44 1.06 23.09 8.65
CA ASP A 44 2.15 23.83 9.30
C ASP A 44 2.93 23.02 10.34
N GLU A 45 2.41 21.87 10.77
CA GLU A 45 3.09 20.91 11.65
C GLU A 45 3.32 19.56 10.95
N LYS A 46 4.02 18.64 11.64
CA LYS A 46 4.60 17.43 11.05
C LYS A 46 3.59 16.36 10.61
N TYR A 47 2.47 16.21 11.30
CA TYR A 47 1.56 15.08 11.10
C TYR A 47 0.12 15.53 10.90
N ILE A 48 -0.59 14.91 9.95
CA ILE A 48 -2.06 14.83 9.99
C ILE A 48 -2.42 13.58 10.80
N ILE A 49 -3.28 13.73 11.80
CA ILE A 49 -3.62 12.67 12.77
C ILE A 49 -5.07 12.26 12.61
N PHE A 50 -5.30 10.96 12.52
CA PHE A 50 -6.60 10.35 12.30
C PHE A 50 -7.05 9.55 13.53
N PRO A 51 -8.24 9.83 14.09
CA PRO A 51 -8.87 8.97 15.09
C PRO A 51 -9.45 7.72 14.43
N VAL A 52 -8.99 6.53 14.82
CA VAL A 52 -9.32 5.26 14.15
C VAL A 52 -10.07 4.33 15.08
N ALA A 53 -11.08 3.65 14.53
CA ALA A 53 -11.90 2.67 15.23
C ALA A 53 -11.11 1.40 15.61
N ASP A 54 -11.68 0.57 16.49
CA ASP A 54 -11.18 -0.79 16.69
C ASP A 54 -11.57 -1.65 15.47
N GLU A 55 -10.58 -1.99 14.66
CA GLU A 55 -10.79 -2.74 13.42
C GLU A 55 -11.13 -4.22 13.64
N THR A 56 -11.10 -4.70 14.89
CA THR A 56 -11.59 -6.05 15.24
C THR A 56 -13.11 -6.11 15.38
N ASN A 57 -13.80 -4.96 15.42
CA ASN A 57 -15.24 -4.88 15.52
C ASN A 57 -15.85 -4.22 14.27
N GLU A 58 -16.06 -5.02 13.22
CA GLU A 58 -16.57 -4.54 11.93
C GLU A 58 -17.99 -3.94 12.00
N ASP A 59 -18.76 -4.26 13.05
CA ASP A 59 -20.13 -3.76 13.25
C ASP A 59 -20.17 -2.33 13.82
N GLU A 60 -19.04 -1.81 14.33
CA GLU A 60 -18.99 -0.50 15.00
C GLU A 60 -18.73 0.68 14.06
N SER A 61 -18.01 0.49 12.96
CA SER A 61 -17.57 1.58 12.08
C SER A 61 -17.51 1.15 10.62
N GLU A 62 -18.08 1.95 9.72
CA GLU A 62 -17.95 1.73 8.28
C GLU A 62 -16.55 2.14 7.77
N VAL A 63 -16.18 1.70 6.55
CA VAL A 63 -14.97 2.19 5.88
C VAL A 63 -15.31 3.48 5.13
N GLN A 64 -14.63 4.58 5.47
CA GLN A 64 -14.70 5.84 4.73
C GLN A 64 -13.57 5.90 3.70
N VAL A 65 -13.83 6.58 2.58
CA VAL A 65 -12.80 7.00 1.62
C VAL A 65 -12.54 8.48 1.84
N LEU A 66 -11.31 8.82 2.24
CA LEU A 66 -10.86 10.19 2.38
C LEU A 66 -9.94 10.58 1.22
N THR A 67 -10.05 11.83 0.77
CA THR A 67 -9.14 12.43 -0.19
C THR A 67 -8.48 13.66 0.42
N LEU A 68 -7.21 13.86 0.09
CA LEU A 68 -6.44 15.06 0.40
C LEU A 68 -6.13 15.78 -0.90
N GLU A 69 -6.56 17.03 -1.02
CA GLU A 69 -6.28 17.89 -2.16
C GLU A 69 -5.38 19.06 -1.72
N VAL A 70 -4.33 19.34 -2.48
CA VAL A 70 -3.39 20.43 -2.22
C VAL A 70 -3.20 21.21 -3.51
N ASP A 71 -3.29 22.54 -3.47
CA ASP A 71 -3.23 23.41 -4.66
C ASP A 71 -4.24 23.04 -5.77
N GLY A 72 -5.39 22.45 -5.39
CA GLY A 72 -6.44 22.03 -6.31
C GLY A 72 -6.23 20.64 -6.94
N GLU A 73 -5.14 19.96 -6.62
CA GLU A 73 -4.83 18.61 -7.12
C GLU A 73 -5.05 17.57 -6.02
N LYS A 74 -5.65 16.42 -6.38
CA LYS A 74 -5.76 15.29 -5.46
C LYS A 74 -4.37 14.67 -5.28
N VAL A 75 -3.84 14.73 -4.06
CA VAL A 75 -2.50 14.20 -3.73
C VAL A 75 -2.55 12.90 -2.96
N ARG A 76 -3.66 12.59 -2.28
CA ARG A 76 -3.89 11.31 -1.61
C ARG A 76 -5.36 10.89 -1.71
N GLU A 77 -5.58 9.58 -1.79
CA GLU A 77 -6.84 8.93 -1.48
C GLU A 77 -6.55 7.72 -0.61
N PHE A 78 -7.36 7.45 0.40
CA PHE A 78 -7.19 6.27 1.24
C PHE A 78 -8.48 5.88 1.92
N LYS A 79 -8.62 4.59 2.15
CA LYS A 79 -9.65 4.00 2.99
C LYS A 79 -9.22 4.02 4.45
N ILE A 80 -10.14 4.37 5.34
CA ILE A 80 -9.90 4.42 6.79
C ILE A 80 -11.21 4.15 7.53
N ARG A 81 -11.14 3.56 8.71
CA ARG A 81 -12.28 3.41 9.63
C ARG A 81 -12.16 4.45 10.73
N LEU A 82 -12.85 5.57 10.59
CA LEU A 82 -12.88 6.61 11.62
C LEU A 82 -13.66 6.12 12.85
N ALA A 83 -13.18 6.49 14.04
CA ALA A 83 -13.82 6.04 15.28
C ALA A 83 -15.24 6.63 15.42
N PRO A 84 -16.28 5.84 15.73
CA PRO A 84 -17.63 6.36 16.00
C PRO A 84 -17.76 7.01 17.39
N GLY A 85 -16.64 7.15 18.11
CA GLY A 85 -16.54 7.59 19.49
C GLY A 85 -15.07 7.67 19.92
N GLU A 86 -14.74 7.17 21.12
CA GLU A 86 -13.36 7.16 21.61
C GLU A 86 -12.43 6.38 20.67
N PRO A 87 -11.34 6.99 20.18
CA PRO A 87 -10.43 6.31 19.26
C PRO A 87 -9.70 5.15 19.91
N ALA A 88 -9.69 3.99 19.24
CA ALA A 88 -8.87 2.84 19.65
C ALA A 88 -7.39 3.05 19.27
N TYR A 89 -7.17 3.70 18.12
CA TYR A 89 -5.84 4.00 17.61
C TYR A 89 -5.77 5.41 17.04
N TRP A 90 -4.54 5.91 16.91
CA TRP A 90 -4.24 7.17 16.25
C TRP A 90 -3.23 6.92 15.13
N PHE A 91 -3.72 6.92 13.88
CA PHE A 91 -2.83 6.87 12.73
C PHE A 91 -2.45 8.26 12.27
N PHE A 92 -1.38 8.34 11.51
CA PHE A 92 -0.87 9.61 11.02
C PHE A 92 -0.31 9.49 9.60
N THR A 93 -0.16 10.63 8.94
CA THR A 93 0.64 10.77 7.73
C THR A 93 1.50 12.03 7.83
N GLU A 94 2.69 12.00 7.24
CA GLU A 94 3.62 13.13 7.31
C GLU A 94 3.24 14.22 6.32
N THR A 95 3.40 15.48 6.74
CA THR A 95 3.07 16.67 5.93
C THR A 95 4.25 17.21 5.14
N ARG A 96 5.46 16.62 5.28
CA ARG A 96 6.72 17.19 4.79
C ARG A 96 6.66 17.61 3.31
N GLU A 97 6.01 16.83 2.45
CA GLU A 97 5.84 17.13 1.01
C GLU A 97 5.04 18.42 0.75
N PHE A 98 4.13 18.76 1.68
CA PHE A 98 3.16 19.85 1.54
C PHE A 98 3.31 20.92 2.64
N SER A 99 4.47 20.97 3.29
CA SER A 99 4.71 21.86 4.43
C SER A 99 4.38 23.32 4.10
N GLY A 100 3.55 23.93 4.96
CA GLY A 100 3.12 25.32 4.85
C GLY A 100 1.96 25.56 3.86
N LYS A 101 1.45 24.52 3.20
CA LYS A 101 0.28 24.62 2.31
C LYS A 101 -1.02 24.40 3.07
N THR A 102 -2.14 24.79 2.47
CA THR A 102 -3.47 24.41 2.92
C THR A 102 -3.96 23.23 2.09
N ALA A 103 -4.44 22.18 2.75
CA ALA A 103 -5.06 21.05 2.12
C ALA A 103 -6.57 21.05 2.34
N THR A 104 -7.33 20.60 1.34
CA THR A 104 -8.73 20.23 1.50
C THR A 104 -8.81 18.74 1.80
N LEU A 105 -9.27 18.39 3.00
CA LEU A 105 -9.61 17.02 3.37
C LEU A 105 -11.10 16.81 3.08
N ARG A 106 -11.43 15.73 2.36
CA ARG A 106 -12.81 15.39 2.00
C ARG A 106 -13.10 13.93 2.32
N ALA A 107 -14.23 13.66 2.97
CA ALA A 107 -14.83 12.34 3.04
C ALA A 107 -15.81 12.20 1.87
N LEU A 108 -15.66 11.14 1.06
CA LEU A 108 -16.59 10.88 -0.03
C LEU A 108 -17.98 10.57 0.51
N ARG A 109 -18.05 9.71 1.54
CA ARG A 109 -19.27 9.34 2.26
C ARG A 109 -18.94 9.15 3.75
N ILE A 110 -19.78 9.65 4.64
CA ILE A 110 -19.64 9.53 6.09
C ILE A 110 -21.01 9.55 6.78
N THR A 111 -21.17 8.92 7.95
CA THR A 111 -22.42 8.96 8.71
C THR A 111 -22.33 9.85 9.95
N ASP A 112 -23.45 10.05 10.65
CA ASP A 112 -23.49 10.71 11.96
C ASP A 112 -22.50 10.12 12.97
N LYS A 113 -22.21 8.80 12.88
CA LYS A 113 -21.32 8.13 13.85
C LYS A 113 -19.89 8.64 13.75
N GLU A 114 -19.35 8.76 12.54
CA GLU A 114 -17.96 9.14 12.34
C GLU A 114 -17.74 10.64 12.11
N LEU A 115 -18.81 11.43 12.02
CA LEU A 115 -18.73 12.85 11.68
C LEU A 115 -17.87 13.65 12.67
N ASP A 116 -18.03 13.40 13.97
CA ASP A 116 -17.22 14.05 15.01
C ASP A 116 -15.73 13.68 14.88
N SER A 117 -15.42 12.43 14.57
CA SER A 117 -14.05 11.96 14.30
C SER A 117 -13.44 12.62 13.08
N PHE A 118 -14.21 12.80 12.00
CA PHE A 118 -13.74 13.56 10.83
C PHE A 118 -13.37 15.00 11.19
N PHE A 119 -14.15 15.66 12.04
CA PHE A 119 -13.84 17.00 12.52
C PHE A 119 -12.76 17.04 13.64
N ALA A 120 -12.42 15.90 14.22
CA ALA A 120 -11.30 15.76 15.15
C ALA A 120 -9.94 15.48 14.45
N ILE A 121 -9.95 15.16 13.15
CA ILE A 121 -8.72 15.09 12.34
C ILE A 121 -8.02 16.45 12.38
N ARG A 122 -6.74 16.42 12.72
CA ARG A 122 -5.96 17.64 12.99
C ARG A 122 -4.51 17.50 12.53
N VAL A 123 -3.88 18.65 12.36
CA VAL A 123 -2.45 18.78 12.10
C VAL A 123 -1.74 19.09 13.41
N ASP A 124 -0.68 18.34 13.72
CA ASP A 124 0.03 18.47 14.99
C ASP A 124 1.51 18.06 14.85
N LYS A 125 2.33 18.47 15.81
CA LYS A 125 3.76 18.19 15.86
C LYS A 125 4.05 16.75 16.26
N THR A 126 3.18 16.16 17.06
CA THR A 126 3.28 14.79 17.58
C THR A 126 1.92 14.11 17.58
N TYR A 127 1.91 12.78 17.65
CA TYR A 127 0.70 11.97 17.75
C TYR A 127 0.54 11.36 19.14
N PRO A 128 -0.69 11.00 19.56
CA PRO A 128 -0.91 10.30 20.82
C PRO A 128 -0.14 8.98 20.89
N GLY A 129 0.50 8.71 22.02
CA GLY A 129 1.30 7.50 22.23
C GLY A 129 2.70 7.51 21.59
N ALA A 130 3.17 8.64 21.06
CA ALA A 130 4.49 8.74 20.41
C ALA A 130 5.66 8.25 21.29
N ASP A 131 5.60 8.50 22.60
CA ASP A 131 6.64 8.08 23.56
C ASP A 131 6.58 6.58 23.90
N GLU A 132 5.49 5.90 23.54
CA GLU A 132 5.27 4.48 23.83
C GLU A 132 5.57 3.58 22.62
N VAL A 133 5.79 4.17 21.45
CA VAL A 133 6.09 3.42 20.22
C VAL A 133 7.34 2.57 20.43
N TYR A 134 7.23 1.31 20.03
CA TYR A 134 8.19 0.24 20.24
C TYR A 134 8.30 -0.34 21.66
N THR A 135 7.52 0.13 22.63
CA THR A 135 7.48 -0.44 23.99
C THR A 135 6.25 -1.32 24.26
N GLU A 136 5.44 -1.56 23.23
CA GLU A 136 4.22 -2.34 23.35
C GLU A 136 4.50 -3.82 23.65
N LYS A 137 3.59 -4.46 24.41
CA LYS A 137 3.78 -5.83 24.94
C LYS A 137 4.18 -6.88 23.89
N LEU A 138 3.66 -6.77 22.67
CA LEU A 138 3.90 -7.72 21.58
C LEU A 138 4.87 -7.19 20.51
N ARG A 139 5.44 -6.00 20.71
CA ARG A 139 6.34 -5.41 19.73
C ARG A 139 7.68 -6.14 19.71
N PRO A 140 8.12 -6.70 18.56
CA PRO A 140 9.44 -7.29 18.48
C PRO A 140 10.51 -6.22 18.67
N GLN A 141 11.48 -6.51 19.54
CA GLN A 141 12.59 -5.59 19.85
C GLN A 141 13.81 -5.78 18.95
N LEU A 142 13.87 -6.89 18.21
CA LEU A 142 15.00 -7.24 17.34
C LEU A 142 14.61 -7.29 15.84
N HIS A 143 13.33 -7.47 15.54
CA HIS A 143 12.85 -7.54 14.16
C HIS A 143 12.21 -6.21 13.79
N PHE A 144 12.42 -5.79 12.54
CA PHE A 144 11.74 -4.61 12.02
C PHE A 144 10.21 -4.78 12.11
N SER A 145 9.53 -3.74 12.57
CA SER A 145 8.09 -3.56 12.42
C SER A 145 7.80 -2.07 12.25
N SER A 146 6.81 -1.72 11.44
CA SER A 146 6.42 -0.32 11.26
C SER A 146 5.84 0.27 12.54
N LYS A 147 6.03 1.58 12.75
CA LYS A 147 5.49 2.30 13.92
C LYS A 147 3.98 2.11 14.06
N ARG A 148 3.26 2.01 12.95
CA ARG A 148 1.80 1.83 12.87
C ARG A 148 1.42 0.93 11.71
N GLY A 149 0.13 0.63 11.61
CA GLY A 149 -0.50 0.03 10.44
C GLY A 149 -0.08 -1.41 10.13
N TRP A 150 -0.52 -1.90 8.97
CA TRP A 150 -0.18 -3.22 8.44
C TRP A 150 1.09 -3.16 7.60
N ASN A 151 1.94 -4.17 7.68
CA ASN A 151 3.03 -4.38 6.72
C ASN A 151 3.15 -5.85 6.29
N ASN A 152 3.70 -6.08 5.10
CA ASN A 152 4.03 -7.42 4.61
C ASN A 152 5.40 -7.45 3.91
N ASP A 153 5.44 -7.69 2.60
CA ASP A 153 6.64 -8.06 1.86
C ASP A 153 7.73 -6.98 1.99
N PRO A 154 9.01 -7.37 2.17
CA PRO A 154 10.11 -6.45 1.99
C PRO A 154 10.24 -6.07 0.52
N ASN A 155 10.51 -4.80 0.26
CA ASN A 155 10.65 -4.25 -1.08
C ASN A 155 11.91 -3.40 -1.19
N GLY A 156 12.31 -3.09 -2.43
CA GLY A 156 13.30 -2.03 -2.69
C GLY A 156 14.64 -2.19 -1.97
N MET A 157 15.02 -3.40 -1.54
CA MET A 157 16.18 -3.59 -0.67
C MET A 157 17.46 -3.22 -1.40
N MET A 158 18.16 -2.22 -0.89
CA MET A 158 19.37 -1.67 -1.49
C MET A 158 20.40 -1.36 -0.41
N TYR A 159 21.69 -1.47 -0.76
CA TYR A 159 22.75 -0.89 0.04
C TYR A 159 23.39 0.26 -0.73
N TYR A 160 23.39 1.46 -0.15
CA TYR A 160 23.94 2.64 -0.81
C TYR A 160 24.65 3.54 0.21
N LYS A 161 25.91 3.87 -0.08
CA LYS A 161 26.75 4.81 0.70
C LYS A 161 26.72 4.62 2.22
N GLY A 162 26.73 3.36 2.68
CA GLY A 162 26.81 3.03 4.12
C GLY A 162 25.47 2.74 4.78
N GLU A 163 24.36 2.79 4.04
CA GLU A 163 23.02 2.50 4.56
C GLU A 163 22.37 1.35 3.79
N TYR A 164 21.79 0.41 4.53
CA TYR A 164 20.81 -0.55 4.05
C TYR A 164 19.45 0.12 4.04
N HIS A 165 18.75 0.04 2.91
CA HIS A 165 17.39 0.51 2.73
C HIS A 165 16.46 -0.69 2.76
N LEU A 166 15.41 -0.61 3.56
CA LEU A 166 14.30 -1.54 3.61
C LEU A 166 13.03 -0.78 3.27
N PHE A 167 12.48 -1.05 2.09
CA PHE A 167 11.08 -0.69 1.82
C PHE A 167 10.20 -1.87 2.20
N TYR A 168 8.92 -1.60 2.38
CA TYR A 168 7.96 -2.65 2.70
C TYR A 168 6.57 -2.24 2.26
N GLN A 169 5.78 -3.20 1.81
CA GLN A 169 4.34 -3.02 1.61
C GLN A 169 3.73 -2.54 2.93
N HIS A 170 2.95 -1.46 2.87
CA HIS A 170 2.43 -0.78 4.04
C HIS A 170 1.01 -0.26 3.83
N ASN A 171 0.15 -0.46 4.82
CA ASN A 171 -1.10 0.29 4.98
C ASN A 171 -0.94 1.24 6.18
N PRO A 172 -0.71 2.55 5.97
CA PRO A 172 -0.55 3.50 7.07
C PRO A 172 -1.87 3.91 7.73
N TYR A 173 -3.01 3.42 7.23
CA TYR A 173 -4.36 3.83 7.64
C TYR A 173 -5.22 2.68 8.19
N SER A 174 -4.66 1.47 8.29
CA SER A 174 -5.32 0.30 8.87
C SER A 174 -4.28 -0.67 9.42
N SER A 175 -4.65 -1.41 10.47
CA SER A 175 -3.97 -2.63 10.91
C SER A 175 -4.30 -3.84 10.04
N LEU A 176 -5.15 -3.68 9.02
CA LEU A 176 -5.48 -4.68 8.02
C LEU A 176 -4.86 -4.33 6.65
N GLY A 177 -4.84 -5.31 5.75
CA GLY A 177 -4.46 -5.09 4.35
C GLY A 177 -5.33 -4.04 3.66
N GLY A 178 -4.75 -3.35 2.67
CA GLY A 178 -5.39 -2.29 1.89
C GLY A 178 -4.47 -1.08 1.69
N ASN A 179 -4.92 -0.08 0.92
CA ASN A 179 -4.18 1.18 0.66
C ASN A 179 -2.69 1.01 0.33
N MET A 180 -2.32 -0.06 -0.38
CA MET A 180 -0.93 -0.49 -0.44
C MET A 180 -0.02 0.66 -0.93
N THR A 181 0.98 0.96 -0.11
CA THR A 181 1.97 2.01 -0.20
C THR A 181 3.32 1.39 0.17
N TRP A 182 4.45 1.99 -0.21
CA TRP A 182 5.75 1.57 0.32
C TRP A 182 6.16 2.43 1.50
N GLY A 183 6.27 1.83 2.69
CA GLY A 183 7.01 2.41 3.80
C GLY A 183 8.52 2.28 3.58
N HIS A 184 9.33 3.06 4.31
CA HIS A 184 10.79 3.06 4.15
C HIS A 184 11.52 3.22 5.48
N ALA A 185 12.51 2.36 5.71
CA ALA A 185 13.46 2.45 6.81
C ALA A 185 14.91 2.28 6.32
N VAL A 186 15.84 2.82 7.10
CA VAL A 186 17.28 2.66 6.85
C VAL A 186 18.01 2.11 8.07
N SER A 187 19.10 1.40 7.84
CA SER A 187 19.98 0.88 8.89
C SER A 187 21.44 0.91 8.43
N LYS A 188 22.38 0.98 9.37
CA LYS A 188 23.82 0.83 9.08
C LYS A 188 24.32 -0.60 9.32
N ASP A 189 23.51 -1.45 9.96
CA ASP A 189 23.92 -2.76 10.46
C ASP A 189 22.86 -3.86 10.34
N LEU A 190 21.74 -3.58 9.66
CA LEU A 190 20.57 -4.46 9.49
C LEU A 190 19.81 -4.80 10.80
N ILE A 191 20.17 -4.16 11.92
CA ILE A 191 19.60 -4.43 13.24
C ILE A 191 18.89 -3.18 13.77
N HIS A 192 19.59 -2.04 13.78
CA HIS A 192 19.05 -0.78 14.26
C HIS A 192 18.45 0.00 13.09
N TRP A 193 17.12 0.00 13.01
CA TRP A 193 16.37 0.61 11.92
C TRP A 193 15.80 1.99 12.32
N GLU A 194 15.96 2.96 11.43
CA GLU A 194 15.31 4.26 11.47
C GLU A 194 14.21 4.31 10.39
N GLU A 195 12.95 4.36 10.80
CA GLU A 195 11.81 4.55 9.87
C GLU A 195 11.76 6.01 9.39
N LEU A 196 11.85 6.20 8.07
CA LEU A 196 11.88 7.51 7.39
C LEU A 196 10.48 7.99 6.96
N GLY A 197 9.48 7.11 6.97
CA GLY A 197 8.10 7.39 6.58
C GLY A 197 7.68 6.65 5.31
N ASP A 198 6.59 7.10 4.71
CA ASP A 198 6.03 6.51 3.49
C ASP A 198 6.73 7.10 2.26
N ALA A 199 7.27 6.24 1.39
CA ALA A 199 8.09 6.63 0.25
C ALA A 199 7.30 6.68 -1.05
N ILE A 200 6.53 5.64 -1.37
CA ILE A 200 5.79 5.53 -2.64
C ILE A 200 4.31 5.37 -2.34
N HIS A 201 3.56 6.45 -2.52
CA HIS A 201 2.12 6.48 -2.32
C HIS A 201 1.35 6.06 -3.58
N LEU A 202 0.18 5.47 -3.36
CA LEU A 202 -0.82 5.20 -4.40
C LEU A 202 -1.25 6.49 -5.13
N ASP A 203 -1.74 6.32 -6.36
CA ASP A 203 -2.26 7.39 -7.22
C ASP A 203 -3.37 6.87 -8.16
N GLU A 204 -3.72 7.62 -9.20
CA GLU A 204 -4.70 7.23 -10.23
C GLU A 204 -4.38 5.93 -10.97
N TYR A 205 -3.13 5.47 -10.97
CA TYR A 205 -2.73 4.20 -11.60
C TYR A 205 -2.93 3.00 -10.68
N GLY A 206 -3.08 3.20 -9.38
CA GLY A 206 -3.33 2.10 -8.46
C GLY A 206 -2.66 2.22 -7.10
N THR A 207 -2.98 1.23 -6.28
CA THR A 207 -2.18 0.88 -5.11
C THR A 207 -0.81 0.35 -5.53
N ILE A 208 0.17 0.46 -4.63
CA ILE A 208 1.58 0.15 -4.86
C ILE A 208 1.89 -1.22 -4.26
N PHE A 209 2.04 -2.20 -5.14
CA PHE A 209 2.40 -3.59 -4.83
C PHE A 209 3.93 -3.78 -4.85
N SER A 210 4.36 -4.97 -4.43
CA SER A 210 5.76 -5.34 -4.22
C SER A 210 6.64 -5.13 -5.45
N GLY A 211 7.94 -5.09 -5.19
CA GLY A 211 8.95 -4.82 -6.20
C GLY A 211 10.33 -4.61 -5.58
N SER A 212 11.25 -4.06 -6.37
CA SER A 212 12.67 -4.01 -6.03
C SER A 212 13.29 -2.65 -6.30
N GLY A 213 14.57 -2.51 -5.96
CA GLY A 213 15.31 -1.27 -6.11
C GLY A 213 16.76 -1.52 -6.51
N VAL A 214 17.33 -0.55 -7.23
CA VAL A 214 18.71 -0.56 -7.73
C VAL A 214 19.31 0.85 -7.69
N VAL A 215 20.64 0.92 -7.74
CA VAL A 215 21.35 2.18 -7.96
C VAL A 215 21.78 2.25 -9.42
N ASP A 216 21.33 3.27 -10.15
CA ASP A 216 21.67 3.51 -11.54
C ASP A 216 23.02 4.24 -11.66
N TRP A 217 24.11 3.52 -11.38
CA TRP A 217 25.47 4.06 -11.36
C TRP A 217 25.91 4.74 -12.66
N ASN A 218 25.32 4.36 -13.78
CA ASN A 218 25.67 4.84 -15.11
C ASN A 218 24.67 5.88 -15.65
N ASN A 219 23.69 6.30 -14.84
CA ASN A 219 22.62 7.21 -15.24
C ASN A 219 21.94 6.78 -16.56
N THR A 220 21.73 5.48 -16.74
CA THR A 220 21.06 4.90 -17.91
C THR A 220 19.62 5.40 -18.06
N THR A 221 18.99 5.74 -16.95
CA THR A 221 17.67 6.36 -16.90
C THR A 221 17.68 7.83 -17.29
N GLY A 222 18.81 8.53 -17.17
CA GLY A 222 18.89 9.98 -17.32
C GLY A 222 18.23 10.78 -16.17
N PHE A 223 17.92 10.15 -15.03
CA PHE A 223 17.28 10.82 -13.88
C PHE A 223 18.25 11.51 -12.93
N GLN A 224 19.56 11.38 -13.14
CA GLN A 224 20.54 11.99 -12.25
C GLN A 224 20.45 13.51 -12.23
N THR A 225 20.26 14.03 -11.02
CA THR A 225 20.38 15.45 -10.70
C THR A 225 21.40 15.60 -9.58
N GLY A 226 22.50 16.31 -9.85
CA GLY A 226 23.59 16.48 -8.88
C GLY A 226 24.56 15.29 -8.81
N ASP A 227 25.21 15.14 -7.65
CA ASP A 227 26.37 14.26 -7.45
C ASP A 227 26.02 12.84 -6.98
N GLU A 228 24.77 12.59 -6.62
CA GLU A 228 24.30 11.27 -6.19
C GLU A 228 23.91 10.44 -7.41
N ALA A 229 24.30 9.16 -7.44
CA ALA A 229 23.74 8.23 -8.42
C ALA A 229 22.24 8.03 -8.11
N PRO A 230 21.35 8.03 -9.12
CA PRO A 230 19.94 7.81 -8.88
C PRO A 230 19.69 6.46 -8.23
N MET A 231 18.96 6.46 -7.14
CA MET A 231 18.32 5.24 -6.64
C MET A 231 17.00 5.09 -7.38
N ILE A 232 16.74 3.91 -7.92
CA ILE A 232 15.52 3.61 -8.67
C ILE A 232 14.76 2.51 -7.94
N THR A 233 13.46 2.70 -7.77
CA THR A 233 12.54 1.62 -7.39
C THR A 233 11.69 1.26 -8.60
N ILE A 234 11.37 -0.02 -8.69
CA ILE A 234 10.36 -0.54 -9.60
C ILE A 234 9.34 -1.33 -8.80
N PHE A 235 8.07 -1.07 -9.05
CA PHE A 235 6.96 -1.57 -8.25
C PHE A 235 5.78 -1.89 -9.16
N THR A 236 4.83 -2.66 -8.64
CA THR A 236 3.61 -2.97 -9.36
C THR A 236 2.50 -1.98 -9.00
N TYR A 237 1.81 -1.43 -9.99
CA TYR A 237 0.53 -0.75 -9.81
C TYR A 237 -0.62 -1.74 -9.95
N SER A 238 -1.67 -1.58 -9.12
CA SER A 238 -2.94 -2.27 -9.36
C SER A 238 -4.14 -1.50 -8.80
N GLY A 239 -5.19 -1.42 -9.61
CA GLY A 239 -6.53 -0.97 -9.24
C GLY A 239 -7.53 -2.10 -9.04
N ALA A 240 -7.10 -3.34 -9.21
CA ALA A 240 -7.97 -4.51 -9.20
C ALA A 240 -8.16 -5.12 -7.79
N CYS A 241 -7.29 -4.76 -6.84
CA CYS A 241 -7.30 -5.29 -5.48
C CYS A 241 -7.39 -4.14 -4.49
N ASP A 242 -8.53 -4.04 -3.81
CA ASP A 242 -8.76 -3.10 -2.71
C ASP A 242 -8.41 -1.63 -3.04
N ALA A 243 -8.67 -1.20 -4.27
CA ALA A 243 -8.51 0.19 -4.68
C ALA A 243 -9.69 1.08 -4.21
N GLY A 244 -9.44 2.38 -4.10
CA GLY A 244 -10.49 3.39 -3.99
C GLY A 244 -10.95 3.87 -5.38
N PRO A 245 -11.96 4.76 -5.45
CA PRO A 245 -12.48 5.29 -6.70
C PRO A 245 -11.44 5.96 -7.62
N TRP A 246 -10.31 6.43 -7.08
CA TRP A 246 -9.28 7.09 -7.89
C TRP A 246 -8.60 6.16 -8.90
N SER A 247 -8.50 4.87 -8.58
CA SER A 247 -7.78 3.89 -9.39
C SER A 247 -8.54 2.59 -9.62
N GLU A 248 -9.83 2.55 -9.30
CA GLU A 248 -10.67 1.36 -9.49
C GLU A 248 -10.55 0.80 -10.92
N GLY A 249 -10.25 -0.49 -11.02
CA GLY A 249 -10.18 -1.20 -12.32
C GLY A 249 -8.88 -1.02 -13.09
N GLN A 250 -7.89 -0.28 -12.56
CA GLN A 250 -6.57 -0.19 -13.20
C GLN A 250 -5.87 -1.56 -13.23
N PRO A 251 -5.19 -1.91 -14.34
CA PRO A 251 -4.55 -3.20 -14.51
C PRO A 251 -3.24 -3.32 -13.73
N PHE A 252 -2.79 -4.57 -13.55
CA PHE A 252 -1.45 -4.86 -13.05
C PHE A 252 -0.37 -4.40 -14.05
N THR A 253 0.34 -3.34 -13.71
CA THR A 253 1.40 -2.72 -14.53
C THR A 253 2.61 -2.37 -13.68
N GLN A 254 3.76 -2.07 -14.28
CA GLN A 254 4.99 -1.77 -13.53
C GLN A 254 5.34 -0.30 -13.66
N GLY A 255 5.49 0.38 -12.53
CA GLY A 255 5.92 1.76 -12.42
C GLY A 255 7.33 1.87 -11.85
N ILE A 256 8.00 2.99 -12.11
CA ILE A 256 9.27 3.33 -11.47
C ILE A 256 9.20 4.67 -10.75
N ALA A 257 9.98 4.79 -9.69
CA ALA A 257 10.28 6.05 -9.03
C ALA A 257 11.78 6.18 -8.80
N TYR A 258 12.26 7.41 -8.63
CA TYR A 258 13.68 7.68 -8.44
C TYR A 258 13.93 8.65 -7.30
N SER A 259 15.13 8.58 -6.74
CA SER A 259 15.64 9.46 -5.70
C SER A 259 17.05 9.93 -6.05
N ASN A 260 17.30 11.22 -5.88
CA ASN A 260 18.62 11.86 -6.02
C ASN A 260 19.18 12.36 -4.67
N ASP A 261 18.57 11.97 -3.55
CA ASP A 261 18.92 12.44 -2.21
C ASP A 261 19.16 11.28 -1.23
N ARG A 262 19.66 10.14 -1.75
CA ARG A 262 19.89 8.90 -1.00
C ARG A 262 18.60 8.32 -0.41
N GLY A 263 17.54 8.30 -1.19
CA GLY A 263 16.25 7.71 -0.82
C GLY A 263 15.49 8.50 0.24
N ARG A 264 15.76 9.80 0.44
CA ARG A 264 15.06 10.63 1.42
C ARG A 264 13.78 11.24 0.86
N THR A 265 13.69 11.38 -0.44
CA THR A 265 12.49 11.71 -1.21
C THR A 265 12.46 10.90 -2.51
N TRP A 266 11.25 10.65 -3.01
CA TRP A 266 11.01 9.83 -4.18
C TRP A 266 10.09 10.55 -5.17
N THR A 267 10.43 10.50 -6.44
CA THR A 267 9.63 11.07 -7.53
C THR A 267 9.22 9.95 -8.48
N LYS A 268 7.92 9.76 -8.66
CA LYS A 268 7.38 8.82 -9.65
C LYS A 268 7.67 9.34 -11.06
N TYR A 269 8.05 8.45 -11.97
CA TYR A 269 8.30 8.81 -13.35
C TYR A 269 7.00 9.15 -14.08
N GLU A 270 6.92 10.34 -14.68
CA GLU A 270 5.73 10.81 -15.42
C GLU A 270 5.34 9.89 -16.59
N GLY A 271 6.28 9.13 -17.14
CA GLY A 271 6.02 8.16 -18.20
C GLY A 271 5.58 6.78 -17.71
N ASN A 272 5.20 6.65 -16.43
CA ASN A 272 4.62 5.41 -15.91
C ASN A 272 3.26 5.08 -16.58
N PRO A 273 2.90 3.79 -16.68
CA PRO A 273 3.72 2.63 -16.36
C PRO A 273 4.79 2.33 -17.43
N VAL A 274 5.95 1.82 -17.01
CA VAL A 274 7.06 1.45 -17.92
C VAL A 274 6.92 0.05 -18.52
N GLN A 275 6.11 -0.81 -17.89
CA GLN A 275 5.75 -2.12 -18.43
C GLN A 275 4.27 -2.39 -18.19
N GLY A 276 3.54 -2.62 -19.28
CA GLY A 276 2.10 -2.91 -19.24
C GLY A 276 1.79 -4.33 -18.76
N ARG A 277 0.49 -4.62 -18.66
CA ARG A 277 0.00 -5.97 -18.36
C ARG A 277 0.37 -6.93 -19.50
N VAL A 278 1.04 -8.02 -19.16
CA VAL A 278 1.44 -9.10 -20.09
C VAL A 278 0.46 -10.25 -19.99
N LYS A 279 0.26 -10.78 -18.78
CA LYS A 279 -0.63 -11.91 -18.48
C LYS A 279 -1.12 -11.79 -17.04
N GLY A 280 -2.31 -12.33 -16.77
CA GLY A 280 -2.82 -12.47 -15.40
C GLY A 280 -2.75 -11.18 -14.61
N ASN A 281 -2.18 -11.27 -13.42
CA ASN A 281 -1.95 -10.17 -12.48
C ASN A 281 -0.44 -9.93 -12.32
N ASN A 282 0.27 -9.79 -13.45
CA ASN A 282 1.73 -9.75 -13.44
C ASN A 282 2.31 -8.74 -12.44
N ARG A 283 3.20 -9.19 -11.56
CA ARG A 283 3.65 -8.38 -10.41
C ARG A 283 5.04 -8.76 -9.91
N ASP A 284 5.47 -8.00 -8.91
CA ASP A 284 6.68 -8.21 -8.12
C ASP A 284 7.97 -8.17 -8.96
N PRO A 285 8.22 -7.06 -9.68
CA PRO A 285 9.40 -6.94 -10.55
C PRO A 285 10.68 -6.96 -9.71
N LYS A 286 11.52 -7.97 -9.94
CA LYS A 286 12.90 -8.02 -9.47
C LYS A 286 13.84 -7.51 -10.56
N VAL A 287 14.46 -6.36 -10.35
CA VAL A 287 15.46 -5.81 -11.26
C VAL A 287 16.88 -6.18 -10.84
N ILE A 288 17.71 -6.54 -11.81
CA ILE A 288 19.16 -6.72 -11.67
C ILE A 288 19.88 -6.04 -12.85
N TRP A 289 21.16 -5.71 -12.66
CA TRP A 289 22.04 -5.27 -13.73
C TRP A 289 22.80 -6.45 -14.34
N TRP A 290 22.78 -6.57 -15.66
CA TRP A 290 23.50 -7.58 -16.41
C TRP A 290 24.75 -6.98 -17.06
N GLU A 291 25.91 -7.34 -16.53
CA GLU A 291 27.17 -6.65 -16.80
C GLU A 291 27.73 -6.97 -18.20
N GLU A 292 27.43 -8.14 -18.75
CA GLU A 292 27.93 -8.63 -20.04
C GLU A 292 27.33 -7.87 -21.22
N THR A 293 26.05 -7.49 -21.13
CA THR A 293 25.36 -6.70 -22.17
C THR A 293 25.10 -5.25 -21.79
N LYS A 294 25.43 -4.85 -20.56
CA LYS A 294 25.15 -3.51 -20.01
C LYS A 294 23.67 -3.16 -20.08
N GLU A 295 22.84 -4.10 -19.64
CA GLU A 295 21.39 -3.99 -19.67
C GLU A 295 20.80 -4.36 -18.32
N TRP A 296 19.65 -3.80 -18.02
CA TRP A 296 18.82 -4.21 -16.91
C TRP A 296 18.02 -5.45 -17.29
N VAL A 297 17.84 -6.34 -16.32
CA VAL A 297 16.94 -7.49 -16.42
C VAL A 297 15.87 -7.36 -15.35
N ILE A 298 14.62 -7.60 -15.72
CA ILE A 298 13.53 -7.84 -14.77
C ILE A 298 13.12 -9.30 -14.81
N ILE A 299 12.93 -9.89 -13.64
CA ILE A 299 12.09 -11.07 -13.44
C ILE A 299 10.73 -10.58 -12.96
N LEU A 300 9.67 -10.99 -13.65
CA LEU A 300 8.30 -10.60 -13.35
C LEU A 300 7.43 -11.85 -13.21
N TRP A 301 6.69 -11.97 -12.11
CA TRP A 301 5.67 -12.99 -11.99
C TRP A 301 4.57 -12.71 -13.01
N LEU A 302 4.21 -13.68 -13.86
CA LEU A 302 3.18 -13.50 -14.91
C LEU A 302 1.85 -14.13 -14.52
N ASP A 303 1.92 -15.40 -14.10
CA ASP A 303 0.80 -16.20 -13.67
C ASP A 303 1.33 -17.36 -12.80
N THR A 304 0.44 -18.16 -12.24
CA THR A 304 0.80 -19.32 -11.42
C THR A 304 1.77 -20.22 -12.17
N GLY A 305 3.00 -20.34 -11.65
CA GLY A 305 4.06 -21.18 -12.23
C GLY A 305 4.76 -20.59 -13.45
N GLU A 306 4.60 -19.30 -13.75
CA GLU A 306 5.28 -18.63 -14.87
C GLU A 306 5.99 -17.33 -14.44
N MET A 307 7.26 -17.24 -14.80
CA MET A 307 8.12 -16.07 -14.56
C MET A 307 8.68 -15.55 -15.87
N GLY A 308 8.44 -14.28 -16.19
CA GLY A 308 8.93 -13.63 -17.39
C GLY A 308 10.25 -12.90 -17.15
N PHE A 309 11.20 -13.06 -18.07
CA PHE A 309 12.46 -12.32 -18.09
C PHE A 309 12.41 -11.22 -19.13
N PHE A 310 12.63 -9.97 -18.73
CA PHE A 310 12.61 -8.82 -19.61
C PHE A 310 13.96 -8.11 -19.59
N ARG A 311 14.33 -7.45 -20.69
CA ARG A 311 15.53 -6.62 -20.78
C ARG A 311 15.21 -5.16 -21.07
N SER A 312 16.05 -4.27 -20.55
CA SER A 312 15.97 -2.84 -20.81
C SER A 312 17.35 -2.19 -20.80
N LYS A 313 17.52 -1.14 -21.61
CA LYS A 313 18.70 -0.28 -21.57
C LYS A 313 18.55 0.91 -20.64
N ASP A 314 17.33 1.25 -20.24
CA ASP A 314 17.01 2.54 -19.62
C ASP A 314 15.97 2.45 -18.48
N LEU A 315 15.58 1.23 -18.08
CA LEU A 315 14.50 0.90 -17.13
C LEU A 315 13.09 1.35 -17.56
N LYS A 316 12.95 1.97 -18.73
CA LYS A 316 11.70 2.57 -19.23
C LYS A 316 11.06 1.76 -20.33
N ARG A 317 11.86 1.02 -21.09
CA ARG A 317 11.40 0.16 -22.19
C ARG A 317 11.86 -1.26 -21.97
N TRP A 318 10.92 -2.19 -21.94
CA TRP A 318 11.16 -3.58 -21.61
C TRP A 318 10.81 -4.49 -22.79
N GLU A 319 11.69 -5.46 -23.06
CA GLU A 319 11.49 -6.50 -24.07
C GLU A 319 11.52 -7.87 -23.42
N LEU A 320 10.42 -8.64 -23.58
CA LEU A 320 10.33 -10.02 -23.11
C LEU A 320 11.36 -10.88 -23.84
N GLN A 321 12.21 -11.56 -23.08
CA GLN A 321 13.27 -12.45 -23.58
C GLN A 321 12.84 -13.91 -23.50
N SER A 322 12.33 -14.33 -22.35
CA SER A 322 11.94 -15.72 -22.10
C SER A 322 10.90 -15.82 -21.00
N ILE A 323 10.30 -17.01 -20.89
CA ILE A 323 9.41 -17.39 -19.79
C ILE A 323 9.98 -18.67 -19.17
N LEU A 324 10.13 -18.68 -17.86
CA LEU A 324 10.47 -19.86 -17.06
C LEU A 324 9.17 -20.46 -16.48
N GLU A 325 8.98 -21.75 -16.69
CA GLU A 325 7.99 -22.54 -15.95
C GLU A 325 8.53 -22.77 -14.53
N SER A 326 8.22 -21.84 -13.62
CA SER A 326 8.78 -21.81 -12.25
C SER A 326 8.08 -22.77 -11.29
N GLY A 327 6.94 -23.36 -11.69
CA GLY A 327 6.20 -24.33 -10.89
C GLY A 327 5.78 -23.74 -9.54
N ALA A 328 6.31 -24.31 -8.45
CA ALA A 328 5.97 -23.86 -7.08
C ALA A 328 6.67 -22.56 -6.67
N ALA A 329 7.80 -22.20 -7.30
CA ALA A 329 8.48 -20.94 -7.02
C ALA A 329 7.65 -19.77 -7.59
N ASN A 330 6.86 -19.16 -6.72
CA ASN A 330 5.77 -18.26 -7.08
C ASN A 330 5.91 -16.92 -6.33
N GLU A 331 5.55 -15.82 -7.00
CA GLU A 331 5.63 -14.44 -6.49
C GLU A 331 7.01 -14.02 -5.97
N CYS A 332 7.22 -12.72 -5.74
CA CYS A 332 8.40 -12.16 -5.05
C CYS A 332 9.74 -12.83 -5.44
N ALA A 333 9.99 -12.94 -6.74
CA ALA A 333 11.16 -13.66 -7.24
C ALA A 333 12.46 -12.94 -6.87
N GLU A 334 13.51 -13.71 -6.62
CA GLU A 334 14.86 -13.23 -6.41
C GLU A 334 15.82 -14.00 -7.33
N LEU A 335 16.81 -13.31 -7.88
CA LEU A 335 17.83 -13.90 -8.74
C LEU A 335 19.20 -13.33 -8.38
N PHE A 336 20.09 -14.20 -7.92
CA PHE A 336 21.42 -13.81 -7.48
C PHE A 336 22.41 -14.97 -7.65
N GLN A 337 23.70 -14.66 -7.55
CA GLN A 337 24.77 -15.67 -7.57
C GLN A 337 25.30 -15.91 -6.17
N LEU A 338 25.64 -17.17 -5.88
CA LEU A 338 26.40 -17.56 -4.70
C LEU A 338 27.61 -18.42 -5.09
N ALA A 339 28.70 -18.25 -4.35
CA ALA A 339 29.87 -19.10 -4.43
C ALA A 339 29.56 -20.49 -3.85
N VAL A 340 29.91 -21.54 -4.59
CA VAL A 340 29.77 -22.93 -4.12
C VAL A 340 30.94 -23.23 -3.18
N ASP A 341 30.65 -23.70 -1.97
CA ASP A 341 31.64 -24.01 -0.93
C ASP A 341 32.60 -22.83 -0.61
N GLY A 342 32.19 -21.59 -0.87
CA GLY A 342 32.99 -20.38 -0.67
C GLY A 342 34.04 -20.12 -1.76
N ASP A 343 34.00 -20.85 -2.88
CA ASP A 343 34.87 -20.63 -4.03
C ASP A 343 34.28 -19.58 -4.98
N GLU A 344 34.87 -18.38 -5.00
CA GLU A 344 34.45 -17.27 -5.85
C GLU A 344 34.66 -17.53 -7.35
N ASP A 345 35.51 -18.48 -7.72
CA ASP A 345 35.70 -18.89 -9.12
C ASP A 345 34.63 -19.90 -9.57
N ASN A 346 33.82 -20.41 -8.64
CA ASN A 346 32.73 -21.34 -8.89
C ASN A 346 31.40 -20.81 -8.34
N LYS A 347 30.72 -19.99 -9.14
CA LYS A 347 29.42 -19.42 -8.79
C LYS A 347 28.27 -20.14 -9.49
N LYS A 348 27.14 -20.25 -8.78
CA LYS A 348 25.88 -20.70 -9.34
C LYS A 348 24.79 -19.65 -9.17
N TRP A 349 23.91 -19.58 -10.16
CA TRP A 349 22.71 -18.75 -10.07
C TRP A 349 21.68 -19.46 -9.20
N ILE A 350 20.98 -18.67 -8.39
CA ILE A 350 19.87 -19.10 -7.56
C ILE A 350 18.65 -18.32 -8.01
N PHE A 351 17.65 -19.01 -8.52
CA PHE A 351 16.30 -18.49 -8.67
C PHE A 351 15.52 -18.85 -7.40
N TYR A 352 14.97 -17.86 -6.70
CA TYR A 352 14.22 -18.04 -5.46
C TYR A 352 12.82 -17.47 -5.63
N GLY A 353 11.78 -18.20 -5.23
CA GLY A 353 10.40 -17.73 -5.18
C GLY A 353 9.95 -17.36 -3.76
N GLY A 354 8.95 -16.49 -3.65
CA GLY A 354 8.42 -16.03 -2.36
C GLY A 354 7.92 -17.14 -1.42
N THR A 355 7.58 -18.31 -1.97
CA THR A 355 7.21 -19.52 -1.21
C THR A 355 8.35 -20.18 -0.46
N GLY A 356 9.61 -19.79 -0.74
CA GLY A 356 10.82 -20.42 -0.20
C GLY A 356 11.41 -21.51 -1.09
N ASP A 357 10.73 -21.87 -2.18
CA ASP A 357 11.26 -22.76 -3.20
C ASP A 357 12.36 -22.07 -3.99
N TYR A 358 13.44 -22.80 -4.29
CA TYR A 358 14.53 -22.27 -5.10
C TYR A 358 15.11 -23.32 -6.06
N PHE A 359 15.69 -22.84 -7.16
CA PHE A 359 16.42 -23.62 -8.13
C PHE A 359 17.86 -23.15 -8.17
N ILE A 360 18.79 -24.08 -8.35
CA ILE A 360 20.21 -23.79 -8.60
C ILE A 360 20.43 -24.00 -10.08
N GLY A 361 21.08 -23.07 -10.77
CA GLY A 361 21.22 -23.17 -12.22
C GLY A 361 22.21 -22.19 -12.81
N ASP A 362 22.00 -21.90 -14.09
CA ASP A 362 22.76 -20.94 -14.87
C ASP A 362 21.80 -19.93 -15.53
N PHE A 363 22.23 -18.66 -15.62
CA PHE A 363 21.49 -17.58 -16.27
C PHE A 363 22.40 -16.88 -17.28
N ASP A 364 21.95 -16.73 -18.52
CA ASP A 364 22.72 -16.13 -19.62
C ASP A 364 22.36 -14.65 -19.90
N GLY A 365 21.53 -14.07 -19.03
CA GLY A 365 20.98 -12.73 -19.18
C GLY A 365 19.61 -12.68 -19.86
N SER A 366 19.14 -13.79 -20.43
CA SER A 366 17.84 -13.92 -21.09
C SER A 366 17.06 -15.17 -20.65
N HIS A 367 17.72 -16.30 -20.42
CA HIS A 367 17.11 -17.59 -20.04
C HIS A 367 17.75 -18.13 -18.77
N TYR A 368 16.91 -18.62 -17.86
CA TYR A 368 17.34 -19.37 -16.69
C TYR A 368 17.24 -20.87 -16.97
N THR A 369 18.32 -21.62 -16.70
CA THR A 369 18.37 -23.08 -16.86
C THR A 369 18.63 -23.71 -15.48
N PRO A 370 17.61 -24.35 -14.86
CA PRO A 370 17.75 -25.07 -13.59
C PRO A 370 18.67 -26.30 -13.64
#